data_AF-A0A2A5W0J8-F1
#
_entry.id   AF-A0A2A5W0J8-F1
#
_cell.length_a   1.000
_cell.length_b   1.000
_cell.length_c   1.000
_cell.angle_alpha   90.00
_cell.angle_beta   90.00
_cell.angle_gamma   90.00
#
_symmetry.space_group_name_H-M   'P 1'
#
loop_
_entity.id
_entity.type
_entity.pdbx_description
1 polymer ?
#
loop_
_entity_poly.entity_id
_entity_poly.type
_entity_poly.pdbx_seq_one_letter_code
_entity_poly.pdbx_strand_id
1 'polypeptide(L)'
;MSDHEIGPTGEICFDLPSPYEPHPCGLLHLPRFIAKCRKHLLGQLPKSYQKNFCRGFDRFLCLHLGIDPKDVLHAVEESGEDEIALDSLLG
;
A
#
# COMPACT_ATOMS: atom_id res chain seq x y z
N MET A 1 21.00 16.31 -3.37
CA MET A 1 20.22 15.19 -2.81
C MET A 1 21.17 14.49 -1.87
N SER A 2 20.93 14.57 -0.56
CA SER A 2 21.81 13.93 0.42
C SER A 2 21.66 12.42 0.31
N ASP A 3 22.77 11.73 0.00
CA ASP A 3 22.90 10.29 0.14
C ASP A 3 22.74 9.96 1.63
N HIS A 4 21.51 9.73 2.06
CA HIS A 4 21.28 9.00 3.30
C HIS A 4 21.84 7.60 3.07
N GLU A 5 22.81 7.19 3.88
CA GLU A 5 23.29 5.81 3.91
C GLU A 5 22.11 4.91 4.22
N ILE A 6 21.55 4.31 3.17
CA ILE A 6 20.47 3.35 3.27
C ILE A 6 21.07 2.11 3.93
N GLY A 7 20.72 1.86 5.19
CA GLY A 7 21.13 0.66 5.92
C GLY A 7 20.70 -0.64 5.23
N PRO A 8 21.12 -1.81 5.72
CA PRO A 8 20.89 -3.11 5.05
C PRO A 8 19.40 -3.43 4.83
N THR A 9 18.51 -2.76 5.56
CA THR A 9 17.04 -2.91 5.48
C THR A 9 16.41 -2.14 4.31
N GLY A 10 17.14 -1.27 3.63
CA GLY A 10 16.57 -0.37 2.63
C GLY A 10 16.05 0.95 3.24
N GLU A 11 15.39 1.76 2.43
CA GLU A 11 14.78 3.01 2.89
C GLU A 11 13.64 2.72 3.88
N ILE A 12 13.38 3.63 4.81
CA ILE A 12 12.24 3.53 5.72
C ILE A 12 11.23 4.60 5.32
N CYS A 13 10.03 4.19 4.90
CA CYS A 13 8.92 5.14 4.67
C CYS A 13 8.22 5.39 6.01
N PHE A 14 8.63 6.44 6.72
CA PHE A 14 8.05 6.85 7.99
C PHE A 14 6.62 7.39 7.86
N ASP A 15 6.21 7.76 6.65
CA ASP A 15 4.90 8.30 6.31
C ASP A 15 3.90 7.23 5.84
N LEU A 16 4.31 5.96 5.77
CA LEU A 16 3.37 4.86 5.57
C LEU A 16 2.69 4.49 6.90
N PRO A 17 1.36 4.30 6.92
CA PRO A 17 0.62 3.87 8.11
C PRO A 17 1.21 2.63 8.77
N SER A 18 1.07 2.52 10.09
CA SER A 18 1.53 1.35 10.84
C SER A 18 0.90 0.07 10.26
N PRO A 19 1.64 -1.05 10.16
CA PRO A 19 1.06 -2.35 9.80
C PRO A 19 -0.11 -2.77 10.70
N TYR A 20 -0.14 -2.26 11.94
CA TYR A 20 -1.15 -2.55 12.96
C TYR A 20 -2.25 -1.49 13.05
N GLU A 21 -2.23 -0.47 12.19
CA GLU A 21 -3.33 0.48 12.08
C GLU A 21 -4.50 -0.19 11.33
N PRO A 22 -5.69 -0.31 11.93
CA PRO A 22 -6.83 -0.95 11.28
C PRO A 22 -7.52 0.00 10.31
N HIS A 23 -7.97 -0.55 9.18
CA HIS A 23 -9.01 0.08 8.39
C HIS A 23 -10.33 0.13 9.18
N PRO A 24 -11.26 1.07 8.93
CA PRO A 24 -12.60 1.06 9.53
C PRO A 24 -13.36 -0.28 9.44
N CYS A 25 -13.07 -1.10 8.42
CA CYS A 25 -13.63 -2.45 8.27
C CYS A 25 -12.93 -3.53 9.12
N GLY A 26 -11.96 -3.17 9.96
CA GLY A 26 -11.23 -4.05 10.86
C GLY A 26 -10.00 -4.75 10.27
N LEU A 27 -9.70 -4.53 8.98
CA LEU A 27 -8.55 -5.15 8.32
C LEU A 27 -7.24 -4.42 8.67
N LEU A 28 -6.30 -5.16 9.27
CA LEU A 28 -4.92 -4.72 9.43
C LEU A 28 -4.18 -4.75 8.09
N HIS A 29 -3.07 -4.02 8.01
CA HIS A 29 -2.24 -3.85 6.80
C HIS A 29 -2.92 -3.18 5.58
N LEU A 30 -4.25 -3.15 5.49
CA LEU A 30 -4.96 -2.55 4.36
C LEU A 30 -4.67 -1.04 4.21
N PRO A 31 -4.70 -0.19 5.26
CA PRO A 31 -4.38 1.23 5.12
C PRO A 31 -2.94 1.44 4.61
N ARG A 32 -2.00 0.62 5.10
CA ARG A 32 -0.60 0.63 4.64
C ARG A 32 -0.47 0.22 3.18
N PHE A 33 -1.28 -0.73 2.72
CA PHE A 33 -1.27 -1.16 1.32
C PHE A 33 -1.83 -0.08 0.39
N ILE A 34 -2.98 0.53 0.75
CA ILE A 34 -3.57 1.67 0.03
C ILE A 34 -2.57 2.83 -0.09
N ALA A 35 -1.88 3.18 1.00
CA ALA A 35 -0.87 4.24 0.99
C ALA A 35 0.32 3.91 0.06
N LYS A 36 0.72 2.64 -0.03
CA LYS A 36 1.74 2.21 -1.02
C LYS A 36 1.23 2.31 -2.45
N CYS A 37 -0.03 1.97 -2.72
CA CYS A 37 -0.65 2.15 -4.04
C CYS A 37 -0.64 3.64 -4.44
N ARG A 38 -1.07 4.54 -3.56
CA ARG A 38 -1.02 6.00 -3.82
C ARG A 38 0.41 6.48 -4.13
N LYS A 39 1.39 6.09 -3.32
CA LYS A 39 2.80 6.40 -3.58
C LYS A 39 3.32 5.81 -4.88
N HIS A 40 2.89 4.60 -5.23
CA HIS A 40 3.28 3.95 -6.49
C HIS A 40 2.75 4.71 -7.70
N LEU A 41 1.47 5.08 -7.70
CA LEU A 41 0.82 5.84 -8.77
C LEU A 41 1.47 7.23 -8.96
N LEU A 42 1.92 7.85 -7.88
CA LEU A 42 2.65 9.12 -7.92
C LEU A 42 4.15 8.99 -8.26
N GLY A 43 4.66 7.76 -8.44
CA GLY A 43 6.10 7.51 -8.68
C GLY A 43 7.00 7.79 -7.47
N GLN A 44 6.43 7.90 -6.27
CA GLN A 44 7.11 8.26 -5.02
C GLN A 44 7.43 7.06 -4.11
N LEU A 45 7.06 5.84 -4.51
CA LEU A 45 7.39 4.64 -3.75
C LEU A 45 8.89 4.34 -3.90
N PRO A 46 9.69 4.24 -2.82
CA PRO A 46 11.13 3.99 -2.95
C PRO A 46 11.49 2.68 -3.63
N LYS A 47 12.66 2.62 -4.28
CA LYS A 47 13.13 1.45 -5.03
C LYS A 47 13.17 0.18 -4.17
N SER A 48 13.56 0.31 -2.90
CA SER A 48 13.59 -0.80 -1.93
C SER A 48 12.20 -1.40 -1.68
N TYR A 49 11.13 -0.59 -1.71
CA TYR A 49 9.75 -1.04 -1.56
C TYR A 49 9.18 -1.62 -2.86
N GLN A 50 9.50 -1.01 -4.00
CA GLN A 50 8.99 -1.44 -5.31
C GLN A 50 9.26 -2.93 -5.60
N LYS A 51 10.41 -3.47 -5.15
CA LYS A 51 10.77 -4.89 -5.33
C LYS A 51 9.73 -5.86 -4.74
N ASN A 52 9.10 -5.47 -3.64
CA ASN A 52 8.14 -6.27 -2.89
C ASN A 52 6.71 -5.70 -2.93
N PHE A 53 6.46 -4.66 -3.74
CA PHE A 53 5.13 -4.11 -3.91
C PHE A 53 4.19 -5.17 -4.53
N CYS A 54 2.96 -5.27 -4.01
CA CYS A 54 2.01 -6.33 -4.35
C CYS A 54 2.51 -7.77 -4.06
N ARG A 55 3.55 -7.91 -3.23
CA ARG A 55 4.12 -9.18 -2.77
C ARG A 55 4.15 -9.20 -1.23
N GLY A 56 4.63 -10.30 -0.65
CA GLY A 56 4.73 -10.44 0.81
C GLY A 56 3.36 -10.25 1.48
N PHE A 57 3.28 -9.35 2.45
CA PHE A 57 2.04 -9.07 3.18
C PHE A 57 0.89 -8.53 2.31
N ASP A 58 1.18 -7.78 1.25
CA ASP A 58 0.13 -7.27 0.34
C ASP A 58 -0.58 -8.44 -0.34
N ARG A 59 0.21 -9.37 -0.87
CA ARG A 59 -0.30 -10.60 -1.49
C ARG A 59 -0.97 -11.51 -0.46
N PHE A 60 -0.42 -11.61 0.75
CA PHE A 60 -1.01 -12.42 1.82
C PHE A 60 -2.39 -11.90 2.22
N LEU A 61 -2.54 -10.58 2.39
CA LEU A 61 -3.83 -9.93 2.67
C LEU A 61 -4.83 -10.22 1.55
N CYS A 62 -4.45 -9.95 0.29
CA CYS A 62 -5.33 -10.16 -0.86
C CYS A 62 -5.73 -11.63 -1.04
N LEU A 63 -4.81 -12.57 -0.77
CA LEU A 63 -5.10 -14.01 -0.80
C LEU A 63 -6.19 -14.40 0.21
N HIS A 64 -6.19 -13.83 1.42
CA HIS A 64 -7.22 -14.11 2.43
C HIS A 64 -8.58 -13.53 2.05
N LEU A 65 -8.58 -12.43 1.30
CA LEU A 65 -9.79 -11.77 0.79
C LEU A 65 -10.28 -12.38 -0.53
N GLY A 66 -9.48 -13.22 -1.18
CA GLY A 66 -9.80 -13.82 -2.48
C GLY A 66 -9.71 -12.86 -3.67
N ILE A 67 -8.92 -11.78 -3.57
CA ILE A 67 -8.74 -10.74 -4.61
C ILE A 67 -7.30 -10.70 -5.13
N ASP A 68 -7.06 -10.07 -6.29
CA ASP A 68 -5.70 -9.79 -6.78
C ASP A 68 -5.19 -8.46 -6.17
N PRO A 69 -3.92 -8.36 -5.74
CA PRO A 69 -3.34 -7.08 -5.32
C PRO A 69 -3.48 -5.94 -6.35
N LYS A 70 -3.57 -6.26 -7.64
CA LYS A 70 -3.82 -5.27 -8.70
C LYS A 70 -5.22 -4.70 -8.66
N ASP A 71 -6.21 -5.44 -8.19
CA ASP A 71 -7.58 -4.94 -8.06
C ASP A 71 -7.61 -3.80 -7.03
N VAL A 72 -6.87 -3.93 -5.93
CA VAL A 72 -6.70 -2.85 -4.94
C VAL A 72 -5.98 -1.65 -5.55
N LEU A 73 -4.94 -1.87 -6.36
CA LEU A 73 -4.25 -0.77 -7.05
C LEU A 73 -5.20 -0.02 -8.00
N HIS A 74 -5.98 -0.75 -8.79
CA HIS A 74 -6.97 -0.15 -9.70
C HIS A 74 -8.06 0.59 -8.94
N ALA A 75 -8.56 0.05 -7.82
CA ALA A 75 -9.54 0.74 -6.98
C ALA A 75 -9.00 2.08 -6.44
N VAL A 76 -7.74 2.10 -6.02
CA VAL A 76 -7.06 3.33 -5.56
C VAL A 76 -6.85 4.32 -6.71
N GLU A 77 -6.52 3.84 -7.91
CA GLU A 77 -6.39 4.68 -9.10
C GLU A 77 -7.73 5.30 -9.52
N GLU A 78 -8.80 4.51 -9.51
CA GLU A 78 -10.15 4.92 -9.94
C GLU A 78 -10.80 5.90 -8.96
N SER A 79 -10.64 5.68 -7.65
CA SER A 79 -11.21 6.54 -6.59
C SER A 79 -10.42 7.82 -6.34
N GLY A 80 -9.12 7.84 -6.65
CA GLY A 80 -8.25 8.99 -6.37
C GLY A 80 -8.18 9.33 -4.87
N GLU A 81 -8.68 10.51 -4.50
CA GLU A 81 -8.72 10.99 -3.11
C GLU A 81 -10.08 10.75 -2.44
N ASP A 82 -11.07 10.21 -3.15
CA ASP A 82 -12.40 9.94 -2.59
C ASP A 82 -12.40 8.60 -1.82
N GLU A 83 -12.25 8.70 -0.50
CA GLU A 83 -12.24 7.53 0.39
C GLU A 83 -13.57 6.76 0.38
N ILE A 84 -14.70 7.44 0.15
CA ILE A 84 -16.02 6.77 0.11
C ILE A 84 -16.13 5.94 -1.17
N ALA A 85 -15.66 6.49 -2.30
CA ALA A 85 -15.59 5.75 -3.55
C ALA A 85 -14.63 4.55 -3.44
N LEU A 86 -13.48 4.73 -2.78
CA LEU A 86 -12.52 3.65 -2.54
C LEU A 86 -13.14 2.50 -1.73
N ASP A 87 -13.77 2.82 -0.61
CA ASP A 87 -14.43 1.81 0.24
C ASP A 87 -15.48 1.03 -0.57
N SER A 88 -16.26 1.72 -1.40
CA SER A 88 -17.28 1.09 -2.25
C SER A 88 -16.69 0.15 -3.30
N LEU A 89 -15.49 0.41 -3.81
CA LEU A 89 -14.78 -0.44 -4.77
C LEU A 89 -14.12 -1.65 -4.12
N LEU A 90 -13.80 -1.57 -2.83
CA LEU A 90 -13.17 -2.66 -2.08
C LEU A 90 -14.16 -3.69 -1.51
N GLY A 91 -15.45 -3.35 -1.42
CA GLY A 91 -16.55 -4.27 -1.04
C GLY A 91 -17.11 -4.00 0.35
#